data_AF-A0A3N9MUP5-F1
#
_entry.id   AF-A0A3N9MUP5-F1
#
_cell.length_a   1.000
_cell.length_b   1.000
_cell.length_c   1.000
_cell.angle_alpha   90.00
_cell.angle_beta   90.00
_cell.angle_gamma   90.00
#
_symmetry.space_group_name_H-M   'P 1'
#
loop_
_entity.id
_entity.type
_entity.pdbx_description
1 polymer ?
#
loop_
_entity_poly.entity_id
_entity_poly.type
_entity_poly.pdbx_seq_one_letter_code
_entity_poly.pdbx_strand_id
1 'polypeptide(L)'
;MFTISKTICMLTLFATFIYAQSFSPEFTAGPDMNIARMGHYTVTFDDGGVLHVGGRGTGFTSLNTSDLFTTGPDTFVIDTMNYPHDFGAVARLNNGKILIAAGAANSGVAPGYNTAELYDPETETYTPTGALVYARMNVAAATLNNGKVLIVGGWYNVTSSAYGEIYDPEAGTFSATGALNTSRANPIVLPAEDGGAIIIGGSPTYGGNTIKQVEYYNPGLNTFTVLKDYLFSEQDPNWVPMNNDSYNRLMDVQKIDDNNYLLMAYDNSSADSTCYTLFTVNTDDKTITKFNTKNKLANSKTHSFYAPVVDRINNVVYLPAIKAGIDPTELDLFALNLSDSTVTMSDTTYTFPAAYYLTYSSFQLLNDGRILNSGGHSQTGYNTNFSPIPNTLFIEPKWESTVIRNNSRTAGNFMLIDNYPNPFNSSTTIQFSLAKNGLVTIDILNILGQLVKRLDMGEYTRGTHTLQWNAGSQPSGIYFCRLATTEGVKVRKLSLIK
;
A
#
# COMPACT_ATOMS: atom_id res chain seq x y z
N MET A 1 -62.32 -15.98 45.92
CA MET A 1 -61.07 -16.67 45.56
C MET A 1 -60.87 -16.46 44.05
N PHE A 2 -60.32 -15.32 43.66
CA PHE A 2 -59.98 -15.00 42.27
C PHE A 2 -58.60 -14.36 42.33
N THR A 3 -57.57 -15.12 41.97
CA THR A 3 -56.19 -14.67 42.02
C THR A 3 -55.80 -14.21 40.63
N ILE A 4 -55.66 -12.89 40.49
CA ILE A 4 -55.16 -12.19 39.31
C ILE A 4 -53.69 -12.56 39.13
N SER A 5 -53.37 -13.22 38.00
CA SER A 5 -51.99 -13.43 37.57
C SER A 5 -51.40 -12.09 37.12
N LYS A 6 -50.51 -11.51 37.93
CA LYS A 6 -49.65 -10.40 37.52
C LYS A 6 -48.46 -10.97 36.74
N THR A 7 -48.54 -10.89 35.42
CA THR A 7 -47.36 -10.97 34.54
C THR A 7 -46.47 -9.77 34.81
N ILE A 8 -45.39 -9.95 35.58
CA ILE A 8 -44.29 -8.99 35.63
C ILE A 8 -43.37 -9.33 34.46
N CYS A 9 -43.49 -8.56 33.39
CA CYS A 9 -42.56 -8.58 32.27
C CYS A 9 -41.24 -7.97 32.76
N MET A 10 -40.26 -8.81 33.12
CA MET A 10 -38.91 -8.35 33.44
C MET A 10 -38.17 -8.20 32.11
N LEU A 11 -38.16 -6.97 31.59
CA LEU A 11 -37.43 -6.59 30.39
C LEU A 11 -35.93 -6.52 30.73
N THR A 12 -35.19 -7.62 30.61
CA THR A 12 -33.72 -7.59 30.68
C THR A 12 -33.17 -7.14 29.33
N LEU A 13 -32.69 -5.89 29.26
CA LEU A 13 -31.83 -5.42 28.17
C LEU A 13 -30.48 -6.17 28.27
N PHE A 14 -30.05 -6.82 27.19
CA PHE A 14 -28.71 -7.40 27.07
C PHE A 14 -27.91 -6.67 26.01
N ALA A 15 -26.74 -6.17 26.40
CA ALA A 15 -25.84 -5.46 25.52
C ALA A 15 -25.02 -6.47 24.70
N THR A 16 -25.40 -6.76 23.45
CA THR A 16 -24.47 -7.12 22.37
C THR A 16 -23.24 -6.23 22.36
N PHE A 17 -22.05 -6.81 22.41
CA PHE A 17 -20.84 -6.10 22.09
C PHE A 17 -20.57 -6.20 20.58
N ILE A 18 -20.72 -5.11 19.84
CA ILE A 18 -20.19 -4.96 18.49
C ILE A 18 -18.74 -4.51 18.67
N TYR A 19 -17.78 -5.27 18.14
CA TYR A 19 -16.45 -4.71 17.95
C TYR A 19 -16.54 -3.75 16.77
N ALA A 20 -16.55 -2.45 17.04
CA ALA A 20 -16.16 -1.51 16.01
C ALA A 20 -14.65 -1.56 15.93
N GLN A 21 -14.13 -2.05 14.82
CA GLN A 21 -12.74 -1.83 14.49
C GLN A 21 -12.66 -0.40 13.93
N SER A 22 -12.14 0.52 14.74
CA SER A 22 -11.80 1.86 14.27
C SER A 22 -10.42 1.83 13.65
N PHE A 23 -10.25 2.59 12.59
CA PHE A 23 -8.96 2.76 11.93
C PHE A 23 -8.51 4.19 12.17
N SER A 24 -7.58 4.37 13.10
CA SER A 24 -7.21 5.69 13.63
C SER A 24 -5.71 5.91 13.47
N PRO A 25 -5.19 6.06 12.23
CA PRO A 25 -3.77 6.32 12.03
C PRO A 25 -3.31 7.53 12.83
N GLU A 26 -2.09 7.43 13.36
CA GLU A 26 -1.40 8.53 14.02
C GLU A 26 -0.44 9.19 13.02
N PHE A 27 -0.43 10.52 13.02
CA PHE A 27 0.36 11.34 12.11
C PHE A 27 1.37 12.13 12.92
N THR A 28 2.65 11.94 12.66
CA THR A 28 3.74 12.64 13.35
C THR A 28 4.71 13.24 12.34
N ALA A 29 5.19 14.46 12.61
CA ALA A 29 6.21 15.06 11.77
C ALA A 29 7.49 14.22 11.86
N GLY A 30 8.08 13.89 10.71
CA GLY A 30 9.39 13.26 10.65
C GLY A 30 10.52 14.28 10.59
N PRO A 31 11.78 13.82 10.51
CA PRO A 31 12.92 14.71 10.26
C PRO A 31 12.81 15.34 8.87
N ASP A 32 13.28 16.58 8.72
CA ASP A 32 13.39 17.19 7.40
C ASP A 32 14.49 16.49 6.57
N MET A 33 14.24 16.32 5.27
CA MET A 33 15.28 15.95 4.29
C MET A 33 16.38 17.03 4.27
N ASN A 34 17.62 16.66 3.93
CA ASN A 34 18.72 17.62 3.88
C ASN A 34 18.51 18.70 2.81
N ILE A 35 17.84 18.34 1.71
CA ILE A 35 17.43 19.27 0.65
C ILE A 35 15.95 19.11 0.36
N ALA A 36 15.27 20.25 0.23
CA ALA A 36 13.91 20.31 -0.26
C ALA A 36 13.85 19.77 -1.70
N ARG A 37 13.13 18.65 -1.87
CA ARG A 37 12.98 17.98 -3.17
C ARG A 37 11.54 17.54 -3.41
N MET A 38 11.18 17.52 -4.67
CA MET A 38 9.92 16.96 -5.14
C MET A 38 10.19 16.15 -6.41
N GLY A 39 9.41 15.09 -6.62
CA GLY A 39 9.53 14.25 -7.80
C GLY A 39 10.86 13.49 -7.84
N HIS A 40 11.48 13.25 -6.70
CA HIS A 40 12.58 12.29 -6.57
C HIS A 40 12.09 10.87 -6.83
N TYR A 41 13.02 9.96 -7.06
CA TYR A 41 12.75 8.52 -7.04
C TYR A 41 13.04 7.99 -5.65
N THR A 42 12.41 6.89 -5.27
CA THR A 42 12.69 6.21 -4.01
C THR A 42 13.15 4.78 -4.29
N VAL A 43 14.16 4.34 -3.55
CA VAL A 43 14.63 2.95 -3.54
C VAL A 43 14.68 2.48 -2.10
N THR A 44 13.88 1.48 -1.79
CA THR A 44 13.83 0.87 -0.45
C THR A 44 14.80 -0.31 -0.40
N PHE A 45 15.63 -0.37 0.64
CA PHE A 45 16.57 -1.45 0.91
C PHE A 45 15.97 -2.44 1.91
N ASP A 46 16.54 -3.65 1.95
CA ASP A 46 16.02 -4.75 2.78
C ASP A 46 16.17 -4.45 4.29
N ASP A 47 17.13 -3.60 4.66
CA ASP A 47 17.32 -3.09 6.03
C ASP A 47 16.32 -1.98 6.41
N GLY A 48 15.50 -1.52 5.47
CA GLY A 48 14.48 -0.48 5.67
C GLY A 48 15.00 0.92 5.39
N GLY A 49 16.22 1.08 4.89
CA GLY A 49 16.71 2.34 4.37
C GLY A 49 15.95 2.76 3.11
N VAL A 50 15.75 4.07 2.94
CA VAL A 50 15.07 4.62 1.74
C VAL A 50 15.97 5.67 1.10
N LEU A 51 16.51 5.37 -0.09
CA LEU A 51 17.29 6.31 -0.88
C LEU A 51 16.36 7.16 -1.74
N HIS A 52 16.45 8.48 -1.57
CA HIS A 52 15.71 9.48 -2.34
C HIS A 52 16.64 10.05 -3.38
N VAL A 53 16.39 9.78 -4.66
CA VAL A 53 17.32 10.07 -5.76
C VAL A 53 16.82 11.26 -6.57
N GLY A 54 17.63 12.33 -6.63
CA GLY A 54 17.40 13.47 -7.51
C GLY A 54 16.09 14.20 -7.25
N GLY A 55 15.31 14.42 -8.31
CA GLY A 55 14.11 15.26 -8.29
C GLY A 55 14.43 16.73 -8.52
N ARG A 56 13.51 17.61 -8.14
CA ARG A 56 13.58 19.06 -8.38
C ARG A 56 13.69 19.84 -7.09
N GLY A 57 14.64 20.76 -7.08
CA GLY A 57 14.79 21.84 -6.12
C GLY A 57 13.99 23.08 -6.51
N THR A 58 14.14 24.15 -5.73
CA THR A 58 13.49 25.44 -5.97
C THR A 58 13.82 25.98 -7.37
N GLY A 59 12.81 26.55 -8.04
CA GLY A 59 12.97 27.13 -9.38
C GLY A 59 13.19 26.09 -10.48
N PHE A 60 12.69 24.86 -10.29
CA PHE A 60 12.88 23.71 -11.18
C PHE A 60 14.33 23.25 -11.35
N THR A 61 15.20 23.55 -10.39
CA THR A 61 16.59 23.11 -10.51
C THR A 61 16.65 21.58 -10.38
N SER A 62 17.14 20.88 -11.40
CA SER A 62 17.34 19.42 -11.30
C SER A 62 18.41 19.14 -10.25
N LEU A 63 18.10 18.29 -9.28
CA LEU A 63 19.02 17.94 -8.21
C LEU A 63 19.93 16.79 -8.65
N ASN A 64 21.22 16.96 -8.42
CA ASN A 64 22.23 15.90 -8.48
C ASN A 64 22.57 15.38 -7.08
N THR A 65 21.66 15.50 -6.12
CA THR A 65 21.85 14.99 -4.76
C THR A 65 20.90 13.86 -4.47
N SER A 66 21.27 13.01 -3.52
CA SER A 66 20.43 11.97 -2.95
C SER A 66 20.34 12.12 -1.43
N ASP A 67 19.29 11.56 -0.84
CA ASP A 67 19.07 11.53 0.61
C ASP A 67 18.75 10.10 1.05
N LEU A 68 19.64 9.49 1.83
CA LEU A 68 19.42 8.17 2.43
C LEU A 68 18.76 8.32 3.80
N PHE A 69 17.50 7.90 3.90
CA PHE A 69 16.79 7.78 5.16
C PHE A 69 17.10 6.45 5.83
N THR A 70 17.39 6.46 7.14
CA THR A 70 17.58 5.24 7.95
C THR A 70 16.57 5.17 9.08
N THR A 71 15.88 4.03 9.18
CA THR A 71 14.91 3.73 10.25
C THR A 71 15.60 3.39 11.56
N GLY A 72 15.05 3.87 12.69
CA GLY A 72 15.63 3.69 14.02
C GLY A 72 16.17 4.99 14.60
N PRO A 73 17.22 5.60 14.03
CA PRO A 73 17.64 6.95 14.40
C PRO A 73 16.76 8.04 13.74
N ASP A 74 16.01 7.69 12.68
CA ASP A 74 15.21 8.60 11.86
C ASP A 74 16.03 9.78 11.37
N THR A 75 17.01 9.50 10.51
CA THR A 75 17.95 10.50 9.98
C THR A 75 18.13 10.38 8.49
N PHE A 76 18.37 11.54 7.85
CA PHE A 76 18.76 11.63 6.45
C PHE A 76 20.26 11.90 6.33
N VAL A 77 20.95 11.13 5.48
CA VAL A 77 22.33 11.40 5.06
C VAL A 77 22.33 11.79 3.59
N ILE A 78 22.85 12.98 3.30
CA ILE A 78 22.94 13.49 1.92
C ILE A 78 24.20 13.01 1.24
N ASP A 79 24.08 12.71 -0.05
CA ASP A 79 25.23 12.49 -0.94
C ASP A 79 25.02 13.18 -2.30
N THR A 80 26.08 13.22 -3.11
CA THR A 80 26.10 13.89 -4.42
C THR A 80 26.36 12.90 -5.53
N MET A 81 25.42 12.84 -6.47
CA MET A 81 25.52 12.12 -7.73
C MET A 81 26.39 12.89 -8.72
N ASN A 82 26.96 12.17 -9.70
CA ASN A 82 27.76 12.76 -10.77
C ASN A 82 26.92 13.63 -11.71
N TYR A 83 25.64 13.26 -11.89
CA TYR A 83 24.72 13.95 -12.79
C TYR A 83 23.34 14.18 -12.14
N PRO A 84 22.62 15.25 -12.54
CA PRO A 84 21.20 15.37 -12.25
C PRO A 84 20.37 14.42 -13.13
N HIS A 85 19.33 13.80 -12.58
CA HIS A 85 18.54 12.75 -13.24
C HIS A 85 17.01 12.97 -13.15
N ASP A 86 16.56 14.23 -13.21
CA ASP A 86 15.12 14.54 -13.19
C ASP A 86 14.39 13.86 -14.36
N PHE A 87 13.26 13.20 -14.09
CA PHE A 87 12.54 12.32 -15.03
C PHE A 87 13.40 11.20 -15.68
N GLY A 88 14.45 10.76 -15.00
CA GLY A 88 15.29 9.64 -15.43
C GLY A 88 14.70 8.26 -15.14
N ALA A 89 15.57 7.27 -15.08
CA ALA A 89 15.28 5.89 -14.73
C ALA A 89 16.08 5.49 -13.49
N VAL A 90 15.46 4.71 -12.61
CA VAL A 90 16.11 4.08 -11.45
C VAL A 90 15.76 2.61 -11.44
N ALA A 91 16.76 1.73 -11.36
CA ALA A 91 16.56 0.27 -11.33
C ALA A 91 17.58 -0.44 -10.42
N ARG A 92 17.10 -1.34 -9.56
CA ARG A 92 17.96 -2.22 -8.74
C ARG A 92 18.48 -3.38 -9.59
N LEU A 93 19.79 -3.51 -9.69
CA LEU A 93 20.47 -4.59 -10.39
C LEU A 93 20.53 -5.86 -9.51
N ASN A 94 20.72 -7.02 -10.14
CA ASN A 94 20.81 -8.31 -9.42
C ASN A 94 21.99 -8.38 -8.43
N ASN A 95 23.02 -7.57 -8.62
CA ASN A 95 24.16 -7.46 -7.71
C ASN A 95 23.94 -6.44 -6.58
N GLY A 96 22.73 -5.91 -6.40
CA GLY A 96 22.38 -4.96 -5.35
C GLY A 96 22.62 -3.49 -5.69
N LYS A 97 23.44 -3.18 -6.71
CA LYS A 97 23.67 -1.79 -7.17
C LYS A 97 22.42 -1.18 -7.77
N ILE A 98 22.35 0.14 -7.76
CA ILE A 98 21.24 0.88 -8.36
C ILE A 98 21.74 1.60 -9.61
N LEU A 99 21.15 1.30 -10.76
CA LEU A 99 21.34 2.09 -11.98
C LEU A 99 20.49 3.35 -11.89
N ILE A 100 21.12 4.49 -12.14
CA ILE A 100 20.47 5.79 -12.32
C ILE A 100 20.88 6.32 -13.69
N ALA A 101 19.90 6.58 -14.55
CA ALA A 101 20.16 6.82 -15.96
C ALA A 101 19.21 7.84 -16.57
N ALA A 102 19.64 8.49 -17.66
CA ALA A 102 18.82 9.41 -18.44
C ALA A 102 18.31 10.61 -17.60
N GLY A 103 17.23 11.27 -18.02
CA GLY A 103 16.64 12.42 -17.33
C GLY A 103 16.97 13.74 -18.03
N ALA A 104 16.89 14.87 -17.34
CA ALA A 104 17.10 16.18 -17.97
C ALA A 104 17.54 17.29 -17.01
N ALA A 105 18.07 18.36 -17.62
CA ALA A 105 18.32 19.63 -16.95
C ALA A 105 16.99 20.37 -16.74
N ASN A 106 16.92 21.10 -15.62
CA ASN A 106 15.94 22.12 -15.23
C ASN A 106 14.63 22.16 -16.06
N SER A 107 13.53 21.66 -15.50
CA SER A 107 12.18 21.61 -16.12
C SER A 107 12.00 20.62 -17.27
N GLY A 108 12.86 19.61 -17.41
CA GLY A 108 12.77 18.73 -18.58
C GLY A 108 13.08 19.46 -19.89
N VAL A 109 13.96 20.47 -19.86
CA VAL A 109 14.36 21.16 -21.09
C VAL A 109 15.17 20.21 -21.95
N ALA A 110 14.71 20.02 -23.18
CA ALA A 110 15.39 19.18 -24.16
C ALA A 110 16.75 19.77 -24.59
N PRO A 111 17.73 18.93 -24.97
CA PRO A 111 17.66 17.47 -24.99
C PRO A 111 17.80 16.88 -23.57
N GLY A 112 17.22 15.70 -23.36
CA GLY A 112 17.50 14.91 -22.17
C GLY A 112 18.98 14.53 -22.07
N TYR A 113 19.34 13.84 -20.99
CA TYR A 113 20.67 13.30 -20.78
C TYR A 113 20.79 11.89 -21.34
N ASN A 114 21.99 11.55 -21.78
CA ASN A 114 22.39 10.19 -22.09
C ASN A 114 23.40 9.64 -21.06
N THR A 115 23.57 10.33 -19.93
CA THR A 115 24.45 9.91 -18.85
C THR A 115 23.79 8.84 -17.98
N ALA A 116 24.62 8.00 -17.37
CA ALA A 116 24.21 7.02 -16.39
C ALA A 116 25.32 6.81 -15.36
N GLU A 117 24.92 6.45 -14.16
CA GLU A 117 25.80 6.12 -13.04
C GLU A 117 25.21 5.00 -12.18
N LEU A 118 26.07 4.35 -11.41
CA LEU A 118 25.73 3.28 -10.49
C LEU A 118 25.93 3.77 -9.07
N TYR A 119 24.91 3.62 -8.24
CA TYR A 119 25.05 3.72 -6.79
C TYR A 119 25.35 2.33 -6.23
N ASP A 120 26.45 2.22 -5.48
CA ASP A 120 26.82 1.03 -4.73
C ASP A 120 26.44 1.22 -3.25
N PRO A 121 25.42 0.50 -2.74
CA PRO A 121 25.00 0.63 -1.35
C PRO A 121 26.02 0.08 -0.34
N GLU A 122 26.98 -0.77 -0.76
CA GLU A 122 28.01 -1.29 0.16
C GLU A 122 29.09 -0.25 0.46
N THR A 123 29.43 0.58 -0.52
CA THR A 123 30.46 1.63 -0.38
C THR A 123 29.88 3.03 -0.28
N GLU A 124 28.57 3.18 -0.48
CA GLU A 124 27.85 4.46 -0.55
C GLU A 124 28.50 5.41 -1.58
N THR A 125 28.79 4.90 -2.78
CA THR A 125 29.45 5.70 -3.82
C THR A 125 28.74 5.64 -5.16
N TYR A 126 28.80 6.77 -5.87
CA TYR A 126 28.34 6.92 -7.24
C TYR A 126 29.47 6.78 -8.26
N THR A 127 29.36 5.84 -9.20
CA THR A 127 30.35 5.60 -10.27
C THR A 127 29.71 5.76 -11.64
N PRO A 128 30.21 6.64 -12.54
CA PRO A 128 29.75 6.72 -13.92
C PRO A 128 29.87 5.39 -14.67
N THR A 129 28.90 5.09 -15.53
CA THR A 129 28.93 3.92 -16.43
C THR A 129 28.79 4.38 -17.90
N GLY A 130 28.56 3.45 -18.83
CA GLY A 130 28.34 3.78 -20.25
C GLY A 130 27.20 4.78 -20.47
N ALA A 131 27.19 5.41 -21.64
CA ALA A 131 26.15 6.35 -22.02
C ALA A 131 25.03 5.66 -22.82
N LEU A 132 23.81 6.17 -22.69
CA LEU A 132 22.69 5.77 -23.53
C LEU A 132 22.98 6.13 -24.99
N VAL A 133 22.44 5.32 -25.91
CA VAL A 133 22.50 5.55 -27.36
C VAL A 133 21.79 6.84 -27.73
N TYR A 134 20.66 7.11 -27.07
CA TYR A 134 19.90 8.34 -27.24
C TYR A 134 19.79 9.07 -25.91
N ALA A 135 19.78 10.40 -25.95
CA ALA A 135 19.39 11.24 -24.83
C ALA A 135 17.88 11.08 -24.57
N ARG A 136 17.48 10.83 -23.32
CA ARG A 136 16.07 10.54 -22.96
C ARG A 136 15.69 11.14 -21.62
N MET A 137 14.42 11.46 -21.45
CA MET A 137 13.77 11.82 -20.19
C MET A 137 12.33 11.33 -20.26
N ASN A 138 11.63 11.33 -19.12
CA ASN A 138 10.29 10.74 -18.99
C ASN A 138 10.31 9.25 -19.34
N VAL A 139 11.24 8.54 -18.71
CA VAL A 139 11.47 7.11 -18.91
C VAL A 139 11.09 6.32 -17.66
N ALA A 140 10.94 5.01 -17.82
CA ALA A 140 10.91 4.06 -16.71
C ALA A 140 11.81 2.87 -17.05
N ALA A 141 12.21 2.13 -16.01
CA ALA A 141 13.13 1.02 -16.16
C ALA A 141 12.72 -0.19 -15.32
N ALA A 142 13.06 -1.37 -15.81
CA ALA A 142 12.94 -2.62 -15.09
C ALA A 142 14.16 -3.51 -15.32
N THR A 143 14.65 -4.12 -14.25
CA THR A 143 15.66 -5.19 -14.31
C THR A 143 14.98 -6.47 -14.73
N LEU A 144 15.43 -7.04 -15.85
CA LEU A 144 14.95 -8.29 -16.43
C LEU A 144 15.59 -9.50 -15.72
N ASN A 145 14.99 -10.69 -15.87
CA ASN A 145 15.50 -11.90 -15.20
C ASN A 145 16.93 -12.31 -15.63
N ASN A 146 17.39 -11.84 -16.79
CA ASN A 146 18.78 -12.05 -17.23
C ASN A 146 19.78 -11.02 -16.64
N GLY A 147 19.33 -10.14 -15.74
CA GLY A 147 20.14 -9.12 -15.08
C GLY A 147 20.32 -7.82 -15.86
N LYS A 148 19.90 -7.76 -17.13
CA LYS A 148 19.93 -6.52 -17.92
C LYS A 148 18.78 -5.59 -17.52
N VAL A 149 18.91 -4.30 -17.78
CA VAL A 149 17.85 -3.32 -17.50
C VAL A 149 17.24 -2.84 -18.80
N LEU A 150 15.93 -2.97 -18.95
CA LEU A 150 15.18 -2.33 -20.02
C LEU A 150 14.76 -0.94 -19.57
N ILE A 151 15.12 0.08 -20.35
CA ILE A 151 14.68 1.46 -20.19
C ILE A 151 13.73 1.80 -21.35
N VAL A 152 12.52 2.24 -21.03
CA VAL A 152 11.50 2.56 -22.04
C VAL A 152 10.99 3.98 -21.84
N GLY A 153 10.77 4.64 -22.97
CA GLY A 153 10.12 5.92 -23.06
C GLY A 153 11.06 7.02 -23.55
N GLY A 154 10.49 8.19 -23.74
CA GLY A 154 11.20 9.38 -24.13
C GLY A 154 10.22 10.50 -24.44
N TRP A 155 10.56 11.72 -24.07
CA TRP A 155 9.86 12.92 -24.54
C TRP A 155 10.75 13.79 -25.42
N TYR A 156 10.13 14.57 -26.31
CA TYR A 156 10.72 15.58 -27.22
C TYR A 156 11.56 15.04 -28.38
N ASN A 157 12.28 13.92 -28.21
CA ASN A 157 13.01 13.28 -29.29
C ASN A 157 12.22 12.07 -29.84
N VAL A 158 11.74 12.18 -31.08
CA VAL A 158 10.92 11.15 -31.75
C VAL A 158 11.62 9.79 -31.86
N THR A 159 12.94 9.76 -31.98
CA THR A 159 13.69 8.51 -31.98
C THR A 159 13.71 7.93 -30.57
N SER A 160 13.96 8.74 -29.53
CA SER A 160 13.91 8.20 -28.17
C SER A 160 12.52 7.65 -27.82
N SER A 161 11.42 8.37 -28.11
CA SER A 161 10.09 7.90 -27.71
C SER A 161 9.66 6.60 -28.42
N ALA A 162 10.28 6.26 -29.56
CA ALA A 162 9.95 5.09 -30.38
C ALA A 162 10.78 3.82 -30.08
N TYR A 163 11.89 3.91 -29.36
CA TYR A 163 12.76 2.78 -29.05
C TYR A 163 13.06 2.72 -27.56
N GLY A 164 13.17 1.55 -26.96
CA GLY A 164 13.78 1.37 -25.65
C GLY A 164 15.31 1.22 -25.74
N GLU A 165 15.96 1.05 -24.59
CA GLU A 165 17.37 0.68 -24.50
C GLU A 165 17.59 -0.42 -23.46
N ILE A 166 18.56 -1.29 -23.72
CA ILE A 166 19.01 -2.34 -22.81
C ILE A 166 20.37 -1.93 -22.25
N TYR A 167 20.45 -1.79 -20.93
CA TYR A 167 21.71 -1.69 -20.20
C TYR A 167 22.22 -3.10 -19.85
N ASP A 168 23.46 -3.36 -20.23
CA ASP A 168 24.20 -4.55 -19.84
C ASP A 168 25.15 -4.20 -18.68
N PRO A 169 24.87 -4.64 -17.44
CA PRO A 169 25.69 -4.27 -16.29
C PRO A 169 27.07 -4.93 -16.26
N GLU A 170 27.27 -6.04 -16.97
CA GLU A 170 28.59 -6.70 -17.04
C GLU A 170 29.53 -5.94 -17.98
N ALA A 171 29.00 -5.47 -19.11
CA ALA A 171 29.74 -4.68 -20.08
C ALA A 171 29.78 -3.18 -19.75
N GLY A 172 28.83 -2.69 -18.95
CA GLY A 172 28.64 -1.26 -18.68
C GLY A 172 28.22 -0.50 -19.94
N THR A 173 27.41 -1.10 -20.81
CA THR A 173 27.03 -0.53 -22.12
C THR A 173 25.53 -0.53 -22.36
N PHE A 174 25.06 0.42 -23.17
CA PHE A 174 23.69 0.51 -23.65
C PHE A 174 23.56 0.08 -25.10
N SER A 175 22.41 -0.51 -25.44
CA SER A 175 22.05 -0.88 -26.81
C SER A 175 20.57 -0.61 -27.07
N ALA A 176 20.22 -0.16 -28.28
CA ALA A 176 18.84 0.13 -28.62
C ALA A 176 18.01 -1.16 -28.83
N THR A 177 16.74 -1.13 -28.44
CA THR A 177 15.80 -2.19 -28.77
C THR A 177 15.26 -2.06 -30.20
N GLY A 178 14.40 -2.99 -30.63
CA GLY A 178 13.44 -2.73 -31.71
C GLY A 178 12.43 -1.64 -31.33
N ALA A 179 11.67 -1.17 -32.33
CA ALA A 179 10.69 -0.11 -32.12
C ALA A 179 9.50 -0.60 -31.27
N LEU A 180 8.96 0.30 -30.44
CA LEU A 180 7.68 0.13 -29.79
C LEU A 180 6.55 0.20 -30.84
N ASN A 181 5.40 -0.41 -30.53
CA ASN A 181 4.20 -0.28 -31.35
C ASN A 181 3.59 1.12 -31.22
N THR A 182 3.64 1.69 -30.01
CA THR A 182 3.24 3.08 -29.75
C THR A 182 4.34 3.83 -29.01
N SER A 183 4.84 4.90 -29.61
CA SER A 183 5.78 5.82 -28.95
C SER A 183 5.17 6.39 -27.67
N ARG A 184 5.96 6.49 -26.59
CA ARG A 184 5.44 6.90 -25.28
C ARG A 184 6.46 7.59 -24.39
N ALA A 185 5.98 8.49 -23.55
CA ALA A 185 6.68 9.09 -22.41
C ALA A 185 6.01 8.64 -21.10
N ASN A 186 6.77 8.58 -20.02
CA ASN A 186 6.36 8.14 -18.68
C ASN A 186 5.60 6.79 -18.66
N PRO A 187 6.11 5.70 -19.28
CA PRO A 187 5.46 4.39 -19.14
C PRO A 187 5.70 3.78 -17.75
N ILE A 188 4.95 2.74 -17.41
CA ILE A 188 5.33 1.73 -16.42
C ILE A 188 6.03 0.60 -17.19
N VAL A 189 7.14 0.10 -16.65
CA VAL A 189 7.85 -1.08 -17.16
C VAL A 189 7.96 -2.07 -16.01
N LEU A 190 7.40 -3.27 -16.18
CA LEU A 190 7.45 -4.36 -15.20
C LEU A 190 8.18 -5.55 -15.80
N PRO A 191 9.11 -6.21 -15.08
CA PRO A 191 9.72 -7.43 -15.57
C PRO A 191 8.68 -8.56 -15.65
N ALA A 192 8.84 -9.46 -16.60
CA ALA A 192 8.05 -10.69 -16.73
C ALA A 192 8.91 -11.91 -16.37
N GLU A 193 8.29 -12.97 -15.83
CA GLU A 193 9.01 -14.18 -15.38
C GLU A 193 9.72 -14.91 -16.52
N ASP A 194 9.23 -14.78 -17.75
CA ASP A 194 9.89 -15.31 -18.95
C ASP A 194 11.11 -14.49 -19.41
N GLY A 195 11.51 -13.49 -18.62
CA GLY A 195 12.66 -12.61 -18.87
C GLY A 195 12.36 -11.39 -19.72
N GLY A 196 11.13 -11.23 -20.23
CA GLY A 196 10.69 -10.02 -20.92
C GLY A 196 10.20 -8.91 -19.99
N ALA A 197 9.41 -8.00 -20.53
CA ALA A 197 8.80 -6.93 -19.75
C ALA A 197 7.41 -6.54 -20.26
N ILE A 198 6.55 -6.06 -19.37
CA ILE A 198 5.20 -5.53 -19.65
C ILE A 198 5.27 -4.01 -19.57
N ILE A 199 4.77 -3.32 -20.60
CA ILE A 199 4.81 -1.87 -20.74
C ILE A 199 3.38 -1.34 -20.71
N ILE A 200 3.06 -0.53 -19.70
CA ILE A 200 1.70 -0.06 -19.41
C ILE A 200 1.68 1.47 -19.41
N GLY A 201 0.66 2.06 -20.00
CA GLY A 201 0.43 3.51 -19.89
C GLY A 201 1.46 4.37 -20.62
N GLY A 202 1.70 5.55 -20.05
CA GLY A 202 2.44 6.64 -20.66
C GLY A 202 1.58 7.46 -21.62
N SER A 203 2.15 8.46 -22.28
CA SER A 203 1.46 9.29 -23.27
C SER A 203 2.31 9.50 -24.52
N PRO A 204 1.73 9.61 -25.74
CA PRO A 204 2.53 9.73 -26.98
C PRO A 204 3.37 11.00 -27.03
N THR A 205 2.86 12.05 -26.38
CA THR A 205 3.52 13.33 -26.16
C THR A 205 3.28 13.76 -24.71
N TYR A 206 4.11 14.68 -24.22
CA TYR A 206 3.92 15.27 -22.90
C TYR A 206 2.55 15.95 -22.76
N GLY A 207 1.85 15.68 -21.67
CA GLY A 207 0.48 16.14 -21.42
C GLY A 207 -0.59 15.51 -22.33
N GLY A 208 -0.22 14.57 -23.20
CA GLY A 208 -1.15 13.83 -24.05
C GLY A 208 -1.99 12.81 -23.26
N ASN A 209 -3.04 12.27 -23.91
CA ASN A 209 -3.88 11.24 -23.30
C ASN A 209 -3.06 9.97 -22.97
N THR A 210 -3.37 9.36 -21.83
CA THR A 210 -2.75 8.10 -21.41
C THR A 210 -3.05 6.98 -22.41
N ILE A 211 -2.00 6.25 -22.80
CA ILE A 211 -2.05 5.10 -23.70
C ILE A 211 -2.70 3.93 -22.97
N LYS A 212 -3.73 3.35 -23.60
CA LYS A 212 -4.48 2.21 -23.07
C LYS A 212 -3.88 0.86 -23.46
N GLN A 213 -3.12 0.87 -24.55
CA GLN A 213 -2.45 -0.31 -25.08
C GLN A 213 -1.31 -0.75 -24.16
N VAL A 214 -1.30 -2.05 -23.86
CA VAL A 214 -0.24 -2.73 -23.12
C VAL A 214 0.63 -3.45 -24.13
N GLU A 215 1.94 -3.25 -24.03
CA GLU A 215 2.93 -3.94 -24.86
C GLU A 215 3.74 -4.93 -24.03
N TYR A 216 4.29 -5.94 -24.70
CA TYR A 216 5.25 -6.88 -24.14
C TYR A 216 6.56 -6.77 -24.93
N TYR A 217 7.69 -6.70 -24.22
CA TYR A 217 9.03 -6.74 -24.79
C TYR A 217 9.59 -8.17 -24.72
N ASN A 218 10.00 -8.69 -25.87
CA ASN A 218 10.70 -9.96 -25.98
C ASN A 218 12.22 -9.73 -26.14
N PRO A 219 13.05 -10.13 -25.15
CA PRO A 219 14.50 -9.88 -25.19
C PRO A 219 15.23 -10.76 -26.21
N GLY A 220 14.72 -11.96 -26.52
CA GLY A 220 15.32 -12.88 -27.48
C GLY A 220 15.19 -12.42 -28.92
N LEU A 221 14.10 -11.72 -29.24
CA LEU A 221 13.87 -11.09 -30.54
C LEU A 221 14.25 -9.61 -30.57
N ASN A 222 14.44 -9.00 -29.40
CA ASN A 222 14.64 -7.57 -29.22
C ASN A 222 13.49 -6.73 -29.83
N THR A 223 12.23 -7.15 -29.64
CA THR A 223 11.05 -6.50 -30.23
C THR A 223 9.92 -6.30 -29.22
N PHE A 224 9.02 -5.36 -29.52
CA PHE A 224 7.78 -5.17 -28.77
C PHE A 224 6.57 -5.72 -29.55
N THR A 225 5.63 -6.31 -28.84
CA THR A 225 4.35 -6.77 -29.38
C THR A 225 3.20 -6.24 -28.55
N VAL A 226 2.06 -5.95 -29.18
CA VAL A 226 0.83 -5.60 -28.47
C VAL A 226 0.33 -6.80 -27.66
N LEU A 227 0.25 -6.65 -26.34
CA LEU A 227 -0.28 -7.65 -25.42
C LEU A 227 -1.79 -7.47 -25.24
N LYS A 228 -2.26 -6.22 -25.13
CA LYS A 228 -3.68 -5.84 -25.07
C LYS A 228 -3.88 -4.45 -25.67
N ASP A 229 -5.02 -4.23 -26.34
CA ASP A 229 -5.40 -2.89 -26.84
C ASP A 229 -5.99 -1.96 -25.76
N TYR A 230 -6.50 -2.55 -24.66
CA TYR A 230 -7.05 -1.86 -23.51
C TYR A 230 -6.43 -2.39 -22.21
N LEU A 231 -6.40 -1.55 -21.17
CA LEU A 231 -5.84 -1.94 -19.87
C LEU A 231 -6.52 -3.21 -19.30
N PHE A 232 -7.85 -3.26 -19.34
CA PHE A 232 -8.64 -4.40 -18.87
C PHE A 232 -9.25 -5.20 -20.03
N SER A 233 -10.22 -4.62 -20.75
CA SER A 233 -10.90 -5.26 -21.88
C SER A 233 -11.56 -4.22 -22.80
N GLU A 234 -12.00 -4.66 -23.99
CA GLU A 234 -12.75 -3.84 -24.94
C GLU A 234 -14.12 -3.40 -24.39
N GLN A 235 -14.72 -4.18 -23.48
CA GLN A 235 -16.00 -3.87 -22.84
C GLN A 235 -15.87 -2.85 -21.70
N ASP A 236 -14.65 -2.62 -21.19
CA ASP A 236 -14.35 -1.61 -20.16
C ASP A 236 -13.21 -0.67 -20.63
N PRO A 237 -13.39 0.03 -21.78
CA PRO A 237 -12.29 0.63 -22.53
C PRO A 237 -11.78 1.96 -21.95
N ASN A 238 -12.41 2.48 -20.89
CA ASN A 238 -12.14 3.82 -20.38
C ASN A 238 -11.09 3.87 -19.28
N TRP A 239 -10.71 2.72 -18.74
CA TRP A 239 -9.71 2.65 -17.68
C TRP A 239 -8.31 2.89 -18.21
N VAL A 240 -7.59 3.76 -17.50
CA VAL A 240 -6.18 4.05 -17.76
C VAL A 240 -5.42 4.01 -16.43
N PRO A 241 -4.13 3.63 -16.44
CA PRO A 241 -3.32 3.67 -15.22
C PRO A 241 -3.23 5.11 -14.70
N MET A 242 -3.20 5.27 -13.38
CA MET A 242 -3.20 6.58 -12.73
C MET A 242 -1.82 7.24 -12.73
N ASN A 243 -1.85 8.56 -12.96
CA ASN A 243 -0.70 9.44 -12.91
C ASN A 243 -0.67 10.19 -11.57
N ASN A 244 0.53 10.45 -11.05
CA ASN A 244 0.83 11.17 -9.81
C ASN A 244 0.77 12.71 -9.98
N ASP A 245 0.73 13.21 -11.22
CA ASP A 245 0.79 14.64 -11.49
C ASP A 245 0.19 15.03 -12.85
N SER A 246 0.10 16.34 -13.09
CA SER A 246 -0.32 16.95 -14.35
C SER A 246 0.67 16.72 -15.51
N TYR A 247 1.81 16.09 -15.25
CA TYR A 247 2.84 15.75 -16.24
C TYR A 247 2.82 14.28 -16.63
N ASN A 248 1.77 13.56 -16.24
CA ASN A 248 1.57 12.15 -16.53
C ASN A 248 2.69 11.25 -15.99
N ARG A 249 3.40 11.63 -14.91
CA ARG A 249 4.26 10.67 -14.22
C ARG A 249 3.37 9.61 -13.60
N LEU A 250 3.57 8.34 -13.91
CA LEU A 250 2.78 7.26 -13.31
C LEU A 250 3.11 7.13 -11.81
N MET A 251 2.12 6.74 -11.01
CA MET A 251 2.34 6.48 -9.58
C MET A 251 3.29 5.31 -9.36
N ASP A 252 3.95 5.30 -8.19
CA ASP A 252 4.85 4.22 -7.81
C ASP A 252 4.11 2.87 -7.84
N VAL A 253 4.80 1.88 -8.39
CA VAL A 253 4.30 0.50 -8.51
C VAL A 253 4.68 -0.25 -7.25
N GLN A 254 3.73 -0.96 -6.67
CA GLN A 254 3.97 -1.79 -5.49
C GLN A 254 3.98 -3.27 -5.87
N LYS A 255 4.84 -4.06 -5.25
CA LYS A 255 4.82 -5.52 -5.41
C LYS A 255 4.06 -6.14 -4.24
N ILE A 256 3.06 -6.98 -4.49
CA ILE A 256 2.26 -7.67 -3.44
C ILE A 256 2.90 -9.00 -3.08
N ASP A 257 3.39 -9.72 -4.07
CA ASP A 257 4.08 -11.00 -3.93
C ASP A 257 5.07 -11.17 -5.08
N ASP A 258 5.72 -12.33 -5.18
CA ASP A 258 6.79 -12.56 -6.16
C ASP A 258 6.37 -12.30 -7.61
N ASN A 259 5.11 -12.55 -7.96
CA ASN A 259 4.62 -12.49 -9.34
C ASN A 259 3.66 -11.33 -9.57
N ASN A 260 3.07 -10.73 -8.53
CA ASN A 260 2.02 -9.73 -8.68
C ASN A 260 2.46 -8.33 -8.26
N TYR A 261 2.25 -7.38 -9.17
CA TYR A 261 2.34 -5.95 -8.90
C TYR A 261 0.94 -5.36 -8.72
N LEU A 262 0.80 -4.38 -7.83
CA LEU A 262 -0.40 -3.60 -7.58
C LEU A 262 -0.22 -2.19 -8.11
N LEU A 263 -1.24 -1.73 -8.83
CA LEU A 263 -1.32 -0.40 -9.38
C LEU A 263 -2.73 0.15 -9.19
N MET A 264 -2.88 1.44 -9.46
CA MET A 264 -4.18 2.10 -9.46
C MET A 264 -4.51 2.61 -10.85
N ALA A 265 -5.78 2.55 -11.22
CA ALA A 265 -6.32 3.05 -12.47
C ALA A 265 -7.53 3.92 -12.20
N TYR A 266 -7.83 4.78 -13.16
CA TYR A 266 -9.02 5.60 -13.13
C TYR A 266 -9.84 5.45 -14.41
N ASP A 267 -11.15 5.60 -14.27
CA ASP A 267 -12.09 5.60 -15.38
C ASP A 267 -12.13 7.00 -16.02
N ASN A 268 -11.67 7.09 -17.27
CA ASN A 268 -11.61 8.33 -18.03
C ASN A 268 -12.89 8.62 -18.84
N SER A 269 -14.05 8.06 -18.44
CA SER A 269 -15.34 8.26 -19.13
C SER A 269 -16.15 9.47 -18.66
N SER A 270 -15.95 9.92 -17.41
CA SER A 270 -16.79 10.96 -16.80
C SER A 270 -16.05 12.28 -16.66
N ALA A 271 -16.65 13.36 -17.16
CA ALA A 271 -16.20 14.72 -16.90
C ALA A 271 -16.57 15.23 -15.49
N ASP A 272 -17.53 14.58 -14.82
CA ASP A 272 -18.09 15.06 -13.54
C ASP A 272 -17.36 14.50 -12.31
N SER A 273 -16.97 13.22 -12.34
CA SER A 273 -16.21 12.58 -11.26
C SER A 273 -15.47 11.35 -11.75
N THR A 274 -14.20 11.25 -11.37
CA THR A 274 -13.32 10.14 -11.70
C THR A 274 -13.53 8.99 -10.71
N CYS A 275 -13.80 7.79 -11.24
CA CYS A 275 -13.82 6.56 -10.44
C CYS A 275 -12.44 5.93 -10.39
N TYR A 276 -12.06 5.38 -9.24
CA TYR A 276 -10.78 4.70 -9.05
C TYR A 276 -10.95 3.20 -8.86
N THR A 277 -9.92 2.44 -9.23
CA THR A 277 -9.81 1.01 -8.96
C THR A 277 -8.34 0.65 -8.76
N LEU A 278 -8.08 -0.37 -7.96
CA LEU A 278 -6.78 -1.03 -7.97
C LEU A 278 -6.79 -2.14 -9.02
N PHE A 279 -5.62 -2.51 -9.53
CA PHE A 279 -5.48 -3.67 -10.38
C PHE A 279 -4.13 -4.34 -10.17
N THR A 280 -4.10 -5.64 -10.42
CA THR A 280 -2.88 -6.42 -10.38
C THR A 280 -2.36 -6.70 -11.78
N VAL A 281 -1.03 -6.78 -11.89
CA VAL A 281 -0.33 -7.32 -13.06
C VAL A 281 0.45 -8.54 -12.58
N ASN A 282 0.04 -9.71 -13.06
CA ASN A 282 0.78 -10.94 -12.84
C ASN A 282 1.88 -11.04 -13.91
N THR A 283 3.12 -11.27 -13.48
CA THR A 283 4.30 -11.23 -14.35
C THR A 283 4.67 -12.60 -14.92
N ASP A 284 4.08 -13.67 -14.41
CA ASP A 284 4.21 -15.02 -14.94
C ASP A 284 3.35 -15.19 -16.20
N ASP A 285 2.03 -15.06 -16.03
CA ASP A 285 1.06 -15.23 -17.12
C ASP A 285 0.70 -13.92 -17.85
N LYS A 286 1.25 -12.78 -17.40
CA LYS A 286 1.04 -11.42 -17.97
C LYS A 286 -0.41 -10.95 -17.88
N THR A 287 -1.21 -11.56 -17.00
CA THR A 287 -2.60 -11.15 -16.80
C THR A 287 -2.69 -9.83 -16.06
N ILE A 288 -3.68 -9.02 -16.46
CA ILE A 288 -4.00 -7.74 -15.83
C ILE A 288 -5.43 -7.83 -15.32
N THR A 289 -5.59 -7.78 -13.99
CA THR A 289 -6.85 -8.08 -13.31
C THR A 289 -7.27 -6.93 -12.42
N LYS A 290 -8.48 -6.43 -12.63
CA LYS A 290 -9.08 -5.39 -11.79
C LYS A 290 -9.34 -5.95 -10.38
N PHE A 291 -8.97 -5.20 -9.35
CA PHE A 291 -9.19 -5.60 -7.97
C PHE A 291 -10.63 -5.29 -7.56
N ASN A 292 -11.39 -6.34 -7.23
CA ASN A 292 -12.77 -6.20 -6.79
C ASN A 292 -12.82 -5.95 -5.29
N THR A 293 -13.07 -4.70 -4.90
CA THR A 293 -13.31 -4.31 -3.51
C THR A 293 -14.77 -4.59 -3.12
N LYS A 294 -15.03 -5.00 -1.87
CA LYS A 294 -16.40 -5.18 -1.35
C LYS A 294 -17.17 -3.86 -1.32
N ASN A 295 -16.48 -2.78 -0.95
CA ASN A 295 -16.99 -1.41 -0.97
C ASN A 295 -16.23 -0.63 -2.05
N LYS A 296 -16.93 0.24 -2.78
CA LYS A 296 -16.27 1.10 -3.79
C LYS A 296 -15.28 2.06 -3.12
N LEU A 297 -14.18 2.33 -3.80
CA LEU A 297 -13.31 3.44 -3.43
C LEU A 297 -14.09 4.76 -3.54
N ALA A 298 -13.65 5.76 -2.77
CA ALA A 298 -14.06 7.14 -2.96
C ALA A 298 -13.79 7.59 -4.40
N ASN A 299 -14.48 8.62 -4.90
CA ASN A 299 -14.25 9.19 -6.23
C ASN A 299 -13.66 10.59 -6.10
N SER A 300 -13.27 11.19 -7.23
CA SER A 300 -12.59 12.51 -7.21
C SER A 300 -13.41 13.68 -6.64
N LYS A 301 -14.73 13.52 -6.42
CA LYS A 301 -15.54 14.54 -5.73
C LYS A 301 -15.30 14.58 -4.23
N THR A 302 -14.80 13.49 -3.65
CA THR A 302 -14.52 13.42 -2.21
C THR A 302 -13.04 13.25 -1.94
N HIS A 303 -12.32 12.43 -2.72
CA HIS A 303 -10.92 12.14 -2.47
C HIS A 303 -10.10 11.96 -3.76
N SER A 304 -8.85 12.41 -3.73
CA SER A 304 -7.84 12.06 -4.73
C SER A 304 -6.76 11.22 -4.09
N PHE A 305 -6.53 10.03 -4.63
CA PHE A 305 -5.57 9.07 -4.08
C PHE A 305 -4.16 9.25 -4.63
N TYR A 306 -3.17 8.95 -3.79
CA TYR A 306 -1.76 8.83 -4.15
C TYR A 306 -1.36 7.36 -4.36
N ALA A 307 -0.07 7.12 -4.62
CA ALA A 307 0.46 5.78 -4.81
C ALA A 307 0.08 4.86 -3.63
N PRO A 308 -0.39 3.63 -3.90
CA PRO A 308 -0.68 2.68 -2.85
C PRO A 308 0.61 2.31 -2.11
N VAL A 309 0.48 1.89 -0.85
CA VAL A 309 1.56 1.36 -0.02
C VAL A 309 1.17 -0.04 0.43
N VAL A 310 1.94 -1.05 0.05
CA VAL A 310 1.61 -2.45 0.35
C VAL A 310 2.33 -2.93 1.61
N ASP A 311 1.55 -3.33 2.61
CA ASP A 311 2.03 -4.05 3.79
C ASP A 311 1.72 -5.53 3.65
N ARG A 312 2.73 -6.28 3.22
CA ARG A 312 2.63 -7.73 3.02
C ARG A 312 2.53 -8.51 4.32
N ILE A 313 3.10 -7.98 5.41
CA ILE A 313 3.12 -8.65 6.71
C ILE A 313 1.69 -8.69 7.27
N ASN A 314 0.99 -7.56 7.18
CA ASN A 314 -0.38 -7.44 7.67
C ASN A 314 -1.44 -7.72 6.60
N ASN A 315 -1.02 -7.98 5.35
CA ASN A 315 -1.88 -8.23 4.20
C ASN A 315 -2.88 -7.08 3.94
N VAL A 316 -2.36 -5.85 4.01
CA VAL A 316 -3.13 -4.60 3.85
C VAL A 316 -2.47 -3.72 2.80
N VAL A 317 -3.30 -2.99 2.04
CA VAL A 317 -2.85 -1.88 1.18
C VAL A 317 -3.34 -0.59 1.79
N TYR A 318 -2.43 0.31 2.11
CA TYR A 318 -2.75 1.66 2.54
C TYR A 318 -2.83 2.59 1.32
N LEU A 319 -3.87 3.42 1.27
CA LEU A 319 -4.14 4.36 0.18
C LEU A 319 -4.23 5.77 0.78
N PRO A 320 -3.13 6.54 0.76
CA PRO A 320 -3.15 7.95 1.17
C PRO A 320 -4.04 8.75 0.21
N ALA A 321 -4.91 9.59 0.74
CA ALA A 321 -5.85 10.35 -0.08
C ALA A 321 -6.12 11.75 0.47
N ILE A 322 -6.06 12.76 -0.39
CA ILE A 322 -6.44 14.13 -0.03
C ILE A 322 -7.94 14.35 -0.25
N LYS A 323 -8.60 15.07 0.67
CA LYS A 323 -9.99 15.47 0.51
C LYS A 323 -10.14 16.54 -0.56
N ALA A 324 -11.12 16.35 -1.43
CA ALA A 324 -11.41 17.28 -2.52
C ALA A 324 -12.03 18.59 -1.99
N GLY A 325 -11.60 19.73 -2.56
CA GLY A 325 -12.22 21.03 -2.33
C GLY A 325 -11.90 21.71 -0.99
N ILE A 326 -10.91 21.23 -0.23
CA ILE A 326 -10.47 21.83 1.04
C ILE A 326 -9.03 22.34 0.89
N ASP A 327 -8.79 23.59 1.29
CA ASP A 327 -7.47 24.22 1.42
C ASP A 327 -7.34 24.80 2.85
N PRO A 328 -6.33 24.40 3.66
CA PRO A 328 -5.27 23.42 3.36
C PRO A 328 -5.78 22.00 3.16
N THR A 329 -5.01 21.21 2.41
CA THR A 329 -5.39 19.84 2.06
C THR A 329 -5.42 18.95 3.30
N GLU A 330 -6.55 18.26 3.49
CA GLU A 330 -6.75 17.25 4.52
C GLU A 330 -6.38 15.87 3.96
N LEU A 331 -5.56 15.11 4.68
CA LEU A 331 -5.11 13.76 4.34
C LEU A 331 -5.81 12.72 5.21
N ASP A 332 -6.49 11.81 4.54
CA ASP A 332 -7.01 10.58 5.11
C ASP A 332 -6.17 9.39 4.65
N LEU A 333 -6.24 8.31 5.41
CA LEU A 333 -5.67 7.03 5.03
C LEU A 333 -6.80 6.02 4.85
N PHE A 334 -6.86 5.37 3.70
CA PHE A 334 -7.73 4.20 3.52
C PHE A 334 -6.89 2.94 3.68
N ALA A 335 -7.50 1.88 4.19
CA ALA A 335 -6.90 0.57 4.28
C ALA A 335 -7.77 -0.45 3.54
N LEU A 336 -7.17 -1.14 2.58
CA LEU A 336 -7.74 -2.29 1.89
C LEU A 336 -7.18 -3.58 2.49
N ASN A 337 -8.04 -4.41 3.08
CA ASN A 337 -7.66 -5.75 3.51
C ASN A 337 -7.64 -6.68 2.28
N LEU A 338 -6.49 -7.28 1.98
CA LEU A 338 -6.34 -8.14 0.79
C LEU A 338 -6.98 -9.52 0.97
N SER A 339 -7.21 -9.99 2.20
CA SER A 339 -7.84 -11.30 2.45
C SER A 339 -9.33 -11.29 2.14
N ASP A 340 -10.00 -10.17 2.35
CA ASP A 340 -11.45 -10.09 2.25
C ASP A 340 -11.97 -8.91 1.41
N SER A 341 -11.06 -8.15 0.82
CA SER A 341 -11.32 -7.02 -0.08
C SER A 341 -12.13 -5.88 0.53
N THR A 342 -12.23 -5.77 1.86
CA THR A 342 -12.85 -4.62 2.52
C THR A 342 -11.97 -3.39 2.43
N VAL A 343 -12.59 -2.24 2.17
CA VAL A 343 -11.95 -0.92 2.26
C VAL A 343 -12.51 -0.19 3.47
N THR A 344 -11.62 0.28 4.33
CA THR A 344 -11.92 1.05 5.54
C THR A 344 -11.24 2.41 5.44
N MET A 345 -11.98 3.49 5.68
CA MET A 345 -11.44 4.85 5.75
C MET A 345 -11.01 5.17 7.19
N SER A 346 -10.00 6.00 7.37
CA SER A 346 -9.58 6.44 8.70
C SER A 346 -10.64 7.29 9.39
N ASP A 347 -10.73 7.13 10.70
CA ASP A 347 -11.53 7.97 11.60
C ASP A 347 -10.78 9.26 11.99
N THR A 348 -9.46 9.30 11.74
CA THR A 348 -8.59 10.46 11.89
C THR A 348 -8.21 11.04 10.53
N THR A 349 -8.08 12.36 10.50
CA THR A 349 -7.62 13.13 9.34
C THR A 349 -6.43 13.97 9.79
N TYR A 350 -5.40 14.08 8.94
CA TYR A 350 -4.32 15.04 9.14
C TYR A 350 -4.55 16.29 8.29
N THR A 351 -4.50 17.46 8.91
CA THR A 351 -4.56 18.73 8.18
C THR A 351 -3.15 19.26 8.03
N PHE A 352 -2.67 19.37 6.78
CA PHE A 352 -1.38 19.99 6.56
C PHE A 352 -1.40 21.48 6.91
N PRO A 353 -0.23 22.08 7.21
CA PRO A 353 -0.11 23.54 7.25
C PRO A 353 -0.59 24.19 5.94
N ALA A 354 -1.03 25.44 6.03
CA ALA A 354 -1.44 26.22 4.86
C ALA A 354 -0.40 26.14 3.73
N ALA A 355 -0.89 25.99 2.50
CA ALA A 355 -0.08 25.90 1.29
C ALA A 355 0.82 24.66 1.14
N TYR A 356 0.68 23.59 1.92
CA TYR A 356 1.38 22.31 1.67
C TYR A 356 0.60 21.44 0.68
N TYR A 357 1.28 20.95 -0.36
CA TYR A 357 0.71 20.06 -1.37
C TYR A 357 1.56 18.80 -1.55
N LEU A 358 0.89 17.66 -1.49
CA LEU A 358 1.51 16.33 -1.61
C LEU A 358 1.82 15.91 -3.06
N THR A 359 1.45 16.70 -4.07
CA THR A 359 1.84 16.41 -5.46
C THR A 359 3.36 16.33 -5.54
N TYR A 360 3.87 15.30 -6.23
CA TYR A 360 5.29 14.95 -6.33
C TYR A 360 5.97 14.44 -5.05
N SER A 361 5.20 14.16 -3.99
CA SER A 361 5.72 13.42 -2.83
C SER A 361 5.73 11.90 -3.11
N SER A 362 6.42 11.16 -2.24
CA SER A 362 6.43 9.68 -2.25
C SER A 362 5.95 9.14 -0.91
N PHE A 363 5.40 7.92 -0.92
CA PHE A 363 4.99 7.20 0.28
C PHE A 363 5.66 5.84 0.31
N GLN A 364 6.40 5.52 1.37
CA GLN A 364 7.14 4.27 1.51
C GLN A 364 6.82 3.59 2.84
N LEU A 365 6.57 2.28 2.81
CA LEU A 365 6.46 1.48 4.03
C LEU A 365 7.85 1.26 4.61
N LEU A 366 8.01 1.55 5.89
CA LEU A 366 9.22 1.33 6.67
C LEU A 366 9.14 -0.02 7.38
N ASN A 367 10.31 -0.59 7.70
CA ASN A 367 10.42 -1.89 8.38
C ASN A 367 9.81 -1.91 9.80
N ASP A 368 9.62 -0.75 10.42
CA ASP A 368 8.95 -0.61 11.72
C ASP A 368 7.42 -0.48 11.60
N GLY A 369 6.87 -0.56 10.39
CA GLY A 369 5.43 -0.49 10.11
C GLY A 369 4.89 0.92 9.89
N ARG A 370 5.72 1.97 10.01
CA ARG A 370 5.33 3.34 9.65
C ARG A 370 5.32 3.52 8.14
N ILE A 371 4.50 4.43 7.66
CA ILE A 371 4.57 4.95 6.29
C ILE A 371 5.30 6.29 6.34
N LEU A 372 6.39 6.42 5.61
CA LEU A 372 7.11 7.67 5.40
C LEU A 372 6.53 8.37 4.17
N ASN A 373 5.93 9.54 4.36
CA ASN A 373 5.75 10.52 3.29
C ASN A 373 6.95 11.47 3.25
N SER A 374 7.50 11.67 2.05
CA SER A 374 8.67 12.53 1.86
C SER A 374 8.49 13.47 0.68
N GLY A 375 8.82 14.75 0.89
CA GLY A 375 8.79 15.79 -0.14
C GLY A 375 7.38 16.28 -0.47
N GLY A 376 7.26 16.90 -1.63
CA GLY A 376 6.08 17.67 -2.01
C GLY A 376 6.47 19.13 -2.26
N HIS A 377 5.49 20.01 -2.33
CA HIS A 377 5.77 21.43 -2.58
C HIS A 377 4.83 22.34 -1.81
N SER A 378 5.26 23.58 -1.61
CA SER A 378 4.41 24.65 -1.09
C SER A 378 3.93 25.58 -2.21
N GLN A 379 2.72 26.12 -2.09
CA GLN A 379 2.20 27.15 -3.00
C GLN A 379 1.86 28.44 -2.24
N THR A 380 2.78 29.39 -2.19
CA THR A 380 2.51 30.72 -1.64
C THR A 380 2.22 31.72 -2.77
N GLY A 381 0.96 31.88 -3.15
CA GLY A 381 0.50 32.92 -4.08
C GLY A 381 0.55 32.57 -5.59
N TYR A 382 -0.10 33.41 -6.41
CA TYR A 382 -0.14 33.27 -7.87
C TYR A 382 1.27 33.48 -8.46
N ASN A 383 1.82 32.44 -9.11
CA ASN A 383 3.15 32.35 -9.75
C ASN A 383 4.31 31.74 -8.93
N THR A 384 4.03 30.92 -7.90
CA THR A 384 5.05 30.16 -7.14
C THR A 384 5.05 28.66 -7.42
N ASN A 385 4.55 28.25 -8.59
CA ASN A 385 4.64 26.87 -9.03
C ASN A 385 6.10 26.42 -8.82
N PHE A 386 6.34 25.34 -8.06
CA PHE A 386 7.65 24.71 -7.86
C PHE A 386 8.54 25.22 -6.71
N SER A 387 7.97 25.32 -5.51
CA SER A 387 8.71 25.49 -4.24
C SER A 387 8.72 24.17 -3.46
N PRO A 388 9.67 23.24 -3.72
CA PRO A 388 9.72 21.99 -2.97
C PRO A 388 9.99 22.28 -1.49
N ILE A 389 9.60 21.33 -0.65
CA ILE A 389 9.77 21.41 0.80
C ILE A 389 10.54 20.19 1.30
N PRO A 390 11.33 20.31 2.38
CA PRO A 390 12.11 19.21 2.91
C PRO A 390 11.31 18.31 3.85
N ASN A 391 10.09 18.70 4.20
CA ASN A 391 9.32 18.06 5.26
C ASN A 391 9.00 16.60 4.95
N THR A 392 8.88 15.83 6.03
CA THR A 392 8.40 14.47 6.02
C THR A 392 7.30 14.27 7.05
N LEU A 393 6.46 13.27 6.81
CA LEU A 393 5.38 12.88 7.70
C LEU A 393 5.43 11.36 7.89
N PHE A 394 5.48 10.93 9.14
CA PHE A 394 5.22 9.55 9.50
C PHE A 394 3.73 9.34 9.70
N ILE A 395 3.24 8.24 9.13
CA ILE A 395 1.87 7.76 9.35
C ILE A 395 1.99 6.37 9.98
N GLU A 396 1.56 6.24 11.23
CA GLU A 396 1.44 4.97 11.95
C GLU A 396 0.03 4.42 11.76
N PRO A 397 -0.17 3.35 10.97
CA PRO A 397 -1.50 2.77 10.81
C PRO A 397 -1.92 2.05 12.10
N LYS A 398 -2.90 2.61 12.82
CA LYS A 398 -3.41 2.01 14.08
C LYS A 398 -4.83 1.50 13.91
N TRP A 399 -5.00 0.24 14.29
CA TRP A 399 -6.31 -0.41 14.36
C TRP A 399 -6.72 -0.55 15.81
N GLU A 400 -7.80 0.10 16.19
CA GLU A 400 -8.35 0.02 17.54
C GLU A 400 -9.59 -0.88 17.53
N SER A 401 -9.66 -1.80 18.48
CA SER A 401 -10.86 -2.59 18.71
C SER A 401 -11.68 -1.94 19.83
N THR A 402 -12.73 -1.21 19.47
CA THR A 402 -13.64 -0.63 20.46
C THR A 402 -14.82 -1.58 20.70
N VAL A 403 -15.04 -1.90 21.96
CA VAL A 403 -16.11 -2.79 22.44
C VAL A 403 -17.40 -1.98 22.59
N ILE A 404 -18.26 -1.94 21.56
CA ILE A 404 -19.55 -1.21 21.57
C ILE A 404 -20.66 -2.07 22.18
N ARG A 405 -21.17 -1.68 23.36
CA ARG A 405 -22.39 -2.26 23.95
C ARG A 405 -23.67 -1.81 23.21
N ASN A 406 -24.06 -2.47 22.14
CA ASN A 406 -25.42 -2.36 21.58
C ASN A 406 -26.38 -3.30 22.30
N ASN A 407 -27.64 -2.98 22.55
CA ASN A 407 -28.60 -3.93 23.16
C ASN A 407 -29.49 -4.62 22.09
N SER A 408 -28.95 -5.38 21.13
CA SER A 408 -29.73 -6.04 20.07
C SER A 408 -29.45 -7.54 19.91
N ARG A 409 -30.53 -8.31 19.81
CA ARG A 409 -30.51 -9.78 19.69
C ARG A 409 -30.16 -10.21 18.27
N THR A 410 -28.99 -10.79 18.05
CA THR A 410 -28.69 -11.54 16.82
C THR A 410 -28.05 -12.90 17.13
N ALA A 411 -28.66 -13.96 16.59
CA ALA A 411 -28.19 -15.35 16.59
C ALA A 411 -27.05 -15.54 15.57
N GLY A 412 -26.14 -16.51 15.61
CA GLY A 412 -25.92 -17.67 16.47
C GLY A 412 -24.92 -18.58 15.74
N ASN A 413 -23.62 -18.40 15.99
CA ASN A 413 -22.53 -19.24 15.46
C ASN A 413 -21.98 -20.12 16.59
N PHE A 414 -21.53 -21.35 16.31
CA PHE A 414 -20.94 -22.21 17.34
C PHE A 414 -19.58 -21.67 17.81
N MET A 415 -19.56 -21.03 18.98
CA MET A 415 -18.37 -20.31 19.49
C MET A 415 -18.25 -20.42 21.01
N LEU A 416 -17.01 -20.51 21.50
CA LEU A 416 -16.66 -20.24 22.89
C LEU A 416 -15.93 -18.89 22.94
N ILE A 417 -16.58 -17.92 23.58
CA ILE A 417 -16.12 -16.53 23.66
C ILE A 417 -15.13 -16.41 24.82
N ASP A 418 -14.15 -15.51 24.68
CA ASP A 418 -13.19 -15.26 25.75
C ASP A 418 -13.90 -14.82 27.02
N ASN A 419 -13.41 -15.33 28.16
CA ASN A 419 -14.01 -15.03 29.45
C ASN A 419 -13.68 -13.59 29.87
N TYR A 420 -14.60 -12.94 30.59
CA TYR A 420 -14.37 -11.59 31.12
C TYR A 420 -14.76 -11.51 32.60
N PRO A 421 -13.91 -10.94 33.47
CA PRO A 421 -12.54 -10.47 33.18
C PRO A 421 -11.56 -11.62 32.85
N ASN A 422 -10.44 -11.30 32.17
CA ASN A 422 -9.28 -12.20 31.97
C ASN A 422 -8.00 -11.36 31.74
N PRO A 423 -6.98 -11.41 32.63
CA PRO A 423 -6.96 -12.16 33.88
C PRO A 423 -8.07 -11.72 34.85
N PHE A 424 -8.53 -12.63 35.70
CA PHE A 424 -9.60 -12.35 36.67
C PHE A 424 -9.20 -12.66 38.10
N ASN A 425 -9.80 -11.93 39.03
CA ASN A 425 -9.73 -12.22 40.46
C ASN A 425 -11.05 -12.85 40.93
N SER A 426 -10.96 -14.08 41.43
CA SER A 426 -12.03 -14.84 42.11
C SER A 426 -13.28 -15.22 41.32
N SER A 427 -13.67 -14.49 40.27
CA SER A 427 -14.76 -14.89 39.37
C SER A 427 -14.58 -14.36 37.94
N THR A 428 -15.09 -15.11 36.97
CA THR A 428 -15.14 -14.70 35.56
C THR A 428 -16.43 -15.18 34.90
N THR A 429 -16.80 -14.52 33.81
CA THR A 429 -17.98 -14.84 33.00
C THR A 429 -17.55 -15.63 31.78
N ILE A 430 -18.18 -16.77 31.55
CA ILE A 430 -17.97 -17.63 30.39
C ILE A 430 -19.18 -17.51 29.49
N GLN A 431 -18.93 -17.20 28.22
CA GLN A 431 -19.99 -17.01 27.25
C GLN A 431 -19.76 -17.91 26.05
N PHE A 432 -20.83 -18.52 25.55
CA PHE A 432 -20.77 -19.36 24.35
C PHE A 432 -22.04 -19.18 23.52
N SER A 433 -21.93 -19.43 22.22
CA SER A 433 -23.06 -19.35 21.30
C SER A 433 -23.21 -20.67 20.55
N LEU A 434 -24.46 -21.05 20.30
CA LEU A 434 -24.83 -22.28 19.60
C LEU A 434 -25.54 -21.94 18.29
N ALA A 435 -25.16 -22.64 17.23
CA ALA A 435 -25.82 -22.51 15.93
C ALA A 435 -27.18 -23.22 15.87
N LYS A 436 -27.38 -24.25 16.70
CA LYS A 436 -28.63 -25.01 16.85
C LYS A 436 -28.88 -25.40 18.31
N ASN A 437 -30.08 -25.87 18.61
CA ASN A 437 -30.41 -26.44 19.92
C ASN A 437 -29.64 -27.76 20.12
N GLY A 438 -29.19 -28.04 21.33
CA GLY A 438 -28.63 -29.34 21.67
C GLY A 438 -27.95 -29.40 23.03
N LEU A 439 -27.53 -30.61 23.40
CA LEU A 439 -26.80 -30.89 24.63
C LEU A 439 -25.43 -30.19 24.63
N VAL A 440 -25.16 -29.46 25.71
CA VAL A 440 -23.89 -28.77 25.94
C VAL A 440 -23.27 -29.25 27.24
N THR A 441 -21.94 -29.39 27.24
CA THR A 441 -21.13 -29.56 28.46
C THR A 441 -20.10 -28.45 28.54
N ILE A 442 -20.01 -27.77 29.69
CA ILE A 442 -19.00 -26.75 29.98
C ILE A 442 -18.13 -27.21 31.14
N ASP A 443 -16.85 -27.47 30.85
CA ASP A 443 -15.87 -27.97 31.81
C ASP A 443 -14.71 -27.00 31.99
N ILE A 444 -14.24 -26.82 33.23
CA ILE A 444 -12.98 -26.16 33.55
C ILE A 444 -11.92 -27.20 33.81
N LEU A 445 -10.79 -27.07 33.14
CA LEU A 445 -9.65 -27.96 33.19
C LEU A 445 -8.42 -27.22 33.73
N ASN A 446 -7.51 -27.92 34.40
CA ASN A 446 -6.20 -27.39 34.76
C ASN A 446 -5.21 -27.49 33.57
N ILE A 447 -3.97 -27.03 33.75
CA ILE A 447 -2.93 -27.08 32.70
C ILE A 447 -2.56 -28.49 32.24
N LEU A 448 -2.87 -29.52 33.04
CA LEU A 448 -2.66 -30.93 32.70
C LEU A 448 -3.89 -31.55 32.01
N GLY A 449 -4.94 -30.75 31.73
CA GLY A 449 -6.18 -31.21 31.11
C GLY A 449 -7.14 -31.94 32.05
N GLN A 450 -6.87 -31.97 33.36
CA GLN A 450 -7.72 -32.64 34.35
C GLN A 450 -8.92 -31.77 34.71
N LEU A 451 -10.09 -32.39 34.92
CA LEU A 451 -11.32 -31.70 35.29
C LEU A 451 -11.19 -31.06 36.67
N VAL A 452 -11.26 -29.74 36.72
CA VAL A 452 -11.32 -28.93 37.94
C VAL A 452 -12.77 -28.76 38.37
N LYS A 453 -13.66 -28.42 37.43
CA LYS A 453 -15.09 -28.22 37.70
C LYS A 453 -15.91 -28.33 36.43
N ARG A 454 -17.01 -29.09 36.48
CA ARG A 454 -18.09 -28.97 35.49
C ARG A 454 -18.98 -27.81 35.89
N LEU A 455 -19.09 -26.81 35.02
CA LEU A 455 -19.91 -25.63 35.27
C LEU A 455 -21.37 -25.89 34.96
N ASP A 456 -21.64 -26.58 33.86
CA ASP A 456 -22.98 -27.03 33.54
C ASP A 456 -23.00 -28.17 32.52
N MET A 457 -24.10 -28.92 32.48
CA MET A 457 -24.44 -29.89 31.46
C MET A 457 -25.95 -29.98 31.27
N GLY A 458 -26.44 -29.66 30.08
CA GLY A 458 -27.88 -29.63 29.82
C GLY A 458 -28.22 -29.32 28.37
N GLU A 459 -29.51 -29.35 28.05
CA GLU A 459 -30.03 -28.95 26.74
C GLU A 459 -30.09 -27.42 26.65
N TYR A 460 -29.44 -26.87 25.64
CA TYR A 460 -29.41 -25.43 25.38
C TYR A 460 -30.07 -25.13 24.04
N THR A 461 -30.80 -24.02 23.97
CA THR A 461 -31.40 -23.55 22.71
C THR A 461 -30.36 -22.84 21.85
N ARG A 462 -30.63 -22.69 20.56
CA ARG A 462 -29.85 -21.86 19.64
C ARG A 462 -29.76 -20.44 20.19
N GLY A 463 -28.56 -19.87 20.13
CA GLY A 463 -28.29 -18.53 20.64
C GLY A 463 -27.14 -18.53 21.64
N THR A 464 -26.99 -17.39 22.33
CA THR A 464 -25.87 -17.14 23.22
C THR A 464 -26.26 -17.35 24.67
N HIS A 465 -25.40 -18.04 25.41
CA HIS A 465 -25.57 -18.43 26.80
C HIS A 465 -24.38 -17.96 27.62
N THR A 466 -24.66 -17.69 28.89
CA THR A 466 -23.68 -17.13 29.82
C THR A 466 -23.70 -17.93 31.12
N LEU A 467 -22.52 -18.33 31.57
CA LEU A 467 -22.29 -18.98 32.85
C LEU A 467 -21.25 -18.19 33.64
N GLN A 468 -21.37 -18.20 34.98
CA GLN A 468 -20.38 -17.60 35.85
C GLN A 468 -19.52 -18.69 36.48
N TRP A 469 -18.20 -18.52 36.44
CA TRP A 469 -17.29 -19.34 37.22
C TRP A 469 -16.73 -18.56 38.40
N ASN A 470 -17.12 -18.99 39.60
CA ASN A 470 -16.52 -18.55 40.85
C ASN A 470 -15.34 -19.47 41.19
N ALA A 471 -14.12 -18.93 41.05
CA ALA A 471 -12.86 -19.62 41.25
C ALA A 471 -12.15 -19.20 42.56
N GLY A 472 -12.86 -18.56 43.50
CA GLY A 472 -12.29 -18.10 44.78
C GLY A 472 -11.57 -19.20 45.57
N SER A 473 -11.98 -20.47 45.42
CA SER A 473 -11.32 -21.63 46.06
C SER A 473 -10.16 -22.23 45.25
N GLN A 474 -9.85 -21.72 44.07
CA GLN A 474 -8.84 -22.28 43.15
C GLN A 474 -7.52 -21.49 43.24
N PRO A 475 -6.35 -22.13 43.06
CA PRO A 475 -5.06 -21.42 43.06
C PRO A 475 -4.93 -20.46 41.86
N SER A 476 -4.14 -19.39 42.00
CA SER A 476 -3.77 -18.54 40.86
C SER A 476 -3.04 -19.37 39.81
N GLY A 477 -3.32 -19.14 38.53
CA GLY A 477 -2.73 -19.90 37.45
C GLY A 477 -3.58 -19.94 36.19
N ILE A 478 -3.17 -20.80 35.26
CA ILE A 478 -3.84 -20.99 33.98
C ILE A 478 -4.82 -22.15 34.06
N TYR A 479 -6.02 -21.92 33.53
CA TYR A 479 -7.08 -22.91 33.38
C TYR A 479 -7.58 -22.91 31.93
N PHE A 480 -8.33 -23.94 31.56
CA PHE A 480 -8.98 -24.03 30.26
C PHE A 480 -10.48 -24.26 30.42
N CYS A 481 -11.30 -23.43 29.78
CA CYS A 481 -12.72 -23.70 29.60
C CYS A 481 -12.90 -24.54 28.33
N ARG A 482 -13.56 -25.69 28.45
CA ARG A 482 -13.94 -26.55 27.33
C ARG A 482 -15.45 -26.55 27.16
N LEU A 483 -15.90 -26.12 25.99
CA LEU A 483 -17.27 -26.26 25.49
C LEU A 483 -17.33 -27.51 24.60
N ALA A 484 -18.19 -28.46 24.92
CA ALA A 484 -18.43 -29.66 24.12
C ALA A 484 -19.92 -29.79 23.76
N THR A 485 -20.19 -30.03 22.48
CA THR A 485 -21.52 -30.29 21.92
C THR A 485 -21.45 -31.40 20.87
N THR A 486 -22.58 -31.79 20.31
CA THR A 486 -22.60 -32.69 19.13
C THR A 486 -21.99 -32.06 17.87
N GLU A 487 -21.79 -30.74 17.83
CA GLU A 487 -21.16 -30.01 16.71
C GLU A 487 -19.64 -29.97 16.80
N GLY A 488 -19.07 -30.23 17.99
CA GLY A 488 -17.63 -30.25 18.20
C GLY A 488 -17.22 -29.71 19.57
N VAL A 489 -15.93 -29.45 19.70
CA VAL A 489 -15.30 -28.99 20.95
C VAL A 489 -14.56 -27.67 20.71
N LYS A 490 -14.71 -26.71 21.62
CA LYS A 490 -13.94 -25.46 21.67
C LYS A 490 -13.29 -25.32 23.04
N VAL A 491 -12.07 -24.78 23.06
CA VAL A 491 -11.29 -24.58 24.29
C VAL A 491 -10.76 -23.15 24.35
N ARG A 492 -10.82 -22.51 25.52
CA ARG A 492 -10.28 -21.17 25.78
C ARG A 492 -9.47 -21.13 27.06
N LYS A 493 -8.39 -20.34 27.06
CA LYS A 493 -7.49 -20.14 28.20
C LYS A 493 -8.09 -19.11 29.17
N LEU A 494 -8.11 -19.43 30.46
CA LEU A 494 -8.52 -18.55 31.55
C LEU A 494 -7.30 -18.29 32.44
N SER A 495 -7.05 -17.04 32.83
CA SER A 495 -5.95 -16.66 33.72
C SER A 495 -6.50 -16.14 35.04
N LEU A 496 -6.34 -16.91 36.12
CA LEU A 496 -6.74 -16.51 37.48
C LEU A 496 -5.55 -15.86 38.19
N ILE A 497 -5.72 -14.62 38.64
CA ILE A 497 -4.74 -13.88 39.45
C ILE A 497 -5.44 -13.42 40.72
N LYS A 498 -4.87 -13.77 41.88
CA LYS A 498 -5.37 -13.40 43.20
C LYS A 498 -4.53 -12.32 43.82
#